data_AF-E3FG45-F1
#
_entry.id   AF-E3FG45-F1
#
_cell.length_a   1.000
_cell.length_b   1.000
_cell.length_c   1.000
_cell.angle_alpha   90.00
_cell.angle_beta   90.00
_cell.angle_gamma   90.00
#
_symmetry.space_group_name_H-M   'P 1'
#
loop_
_entity.id
_entity.type
_entity.pdbx_description
1 polymer ?
#
loop_
_entity_poly.entity_id
_entity_poly.type
_entity_poly.pdbx_seq_one_letter_code
_entity_poly.pdbx_strand_id
1 'polypeptide(L)'
;MAEPFPSLVRKADKAFFQAPIRGATHALGAAQRLLERHSPSLGPLSKPVREFGTRLLDATLTLVDVATGILRDVFRTLLEAPFCLALGVKDALRLASQGQGRHAARRLAHGLWKTGLRLVGGAVDIFIRALQGTTNAVLTLGCLEPPSRPLLPAERQLLARIFGDSLDCAVVRLKRGGSTDWVRLAPHVVGNTLYLPCAWGGALFHPDGTLTEACRETLIHEAAHVWQNQNSGGSFVHRALLAQLLSTLRTGSRNAAYAWRPGFARGQSFLELNPEQQASLVEDIGLGLKYTPVVVASAWRPPLSQSELDYVLAAWEQVKRGEG
;
A
#
# COMPACT_ATOMS: atom_id res chain seq x y z
N MET A 1 12.36 0.48 23.12
CA MET A 1 13.06 1.57 22.42
C MET A 1 13.20 1.17 20.96
N ALA A 2 12.53 1.88 20.04
CA ALA A 2 12.72 1.64 18.60
C ALA A 2 14.18 1.97 18.24
N GLU A 3 14.83 1.13 17.44
CA GLU A 3 16.21 1.40 17.02
C GLU A 3 16.25 2.73 16.22
N PRO A 4 17.22 3.63 16.48
CA PRO A 4 17.24 4.98 15.92
C PRO A 4 17.40 5.01 14.40
N PHE A 5 17.96 3.95 13.82
CA PHE A 5 18.24 3.86 12.39
C PHE A 5 16.97 3.74 11.51
N PRO A 6 16.02 2.82 11.80
CA PRO A 6 14.69 2.82 11.16
C PRO A 6 13.94 4.15 11.22
N SER A 7 14.13 4.94 12.28
CA SER A 7 13.52 6.27 12.39
C SER A 7 14.16 7.28 11.45
N LEU A 8 15.50 7.29 11.32
CA LEU A 8 16.23 8.19 10.43
C LEU A 8 15.95 7.91 8.96
N VAL A 9 15.97 6.64 8.55
CA VAL A 9 15.63 6.24 7.17
C VAL A 9 14.21 6.70 6.82
N ARG A 10 13.25 6.53 7.73
CA ARG A 10 11.85 6.97 7.55
C ARG A 10 11.71 8.49 7.46
N LYS A 11 12.48 9.25 8.26
CA LYS A 11 12.51 10.72 8.19
C LYS A 11 13.10 11.21 6.86
N ALA A 12 14.23 10.64 6.45
CA ALA A 12 14.84 10.92 5.16
C ALA A 12 13.88 10.58 4.02
N ASP A 13 13.20 9.43 4.11
CA ASP A 13 12.20 8.99 3.14
C ASP A 13 11.06 10.00 2.95
N LYS A 14 10.50 10.46 4.08
CA LYS A 14 9.44 11.48 4.09
C LYS A 14 9.91 12.81 3.52
N ALA A 15 11.13 13.22 3.84
CA ALA A 15 11.68 14.52 3.42
C ALA A 15 12.08 14.55 1.94
N PHE A 16 12.79 13.51 1.46
CA PHE A 16 13.41 13.52 0.14
C PHE A 16 12.58 12.87 -0.97
N PHE A 17 11.63 11.99 -0.63
CA PHE A 17 10.81 11.31 -1.65
C PHE A 17 9.33 11.68 -1.53
N GLN A 18 8.74 11.61 -0.32
CA GLN A 18 7.31 11.86 -0.17
C GLN A 18 6.94 13.35 -0.26
N ALA A 19 7.76 14.25 0.29
CA ALA A 19 7.48 15.69 0.20
C ALA A 19 7.50 16.23 -1.24
N PRO A 20 8.44 15.84 -2.13
CA PRO A 20 8.37 16.20 -3.54
C PRO A 20 7.11 15.69 -4.25
N ILE A 21 6.69 14.43 -4.00
CA ILE A 21 5.44 13.89 -4.59
C ILE A 21 4.23 14.71 -4.14
N ARG A 22 4.16 15.10 -2.86
CA ARG A 22 3.15 16.02 -2.35
C ARG A 22 3.18 17.36 -3.09
N GLY A 23 4.36 17.96 -3.22
CA GLY A 23 4.54 19.23 -3.93
C GLY A 23 4.03 19.15 -5.38
N ALA A 24 4.44 18.11 -6.11
CA ALA A 24 3.98 17.85 -7.47
C ALA A 24 2.46 17.62 -7.53
N THR A 25 1.91 16.84 -6.61
CA THR A 25 0.46 16.59 -6.48
C THR A 25 -0.31 17.90 -6.29
N HIS A 26 0.15 18.79 -5.41
CA HIS A 26 -0.50 20.08 -5.18
C HIS A 26 -0.38 21.01 -6.38
N ALA A 27 0.79 21.09 -7.02
CA ALA A 27 1.04 21.90 -8.19
C ALA A 27 0.17 21.46 -9.39
N LEU A 28 0.15 20.16 -9.68
CA LEU A 28 -0.67 19.59 -10.76
C LEU A 28 -2.17 19.73 -10.46
N GLY A 29 -2.57 19.56 -9.19
CA GLY A 29 -3.94 19.83 -8.77
C GLY A 29 -4.34 21.30 -8.92
N ALA A 30 -3.42 22.25 -8.70
CA ALA A 30 -3.66 23.66 -8.96
C ALA A 30 -3.80 23.94 -10.46
N ALA A 31 -2.94 23.34 -11.29
CA ALA A 31 -3.03 23.42 -12.74
C ALA A 31 -4.37 22.85 -13.25
N GLN A 32 -4.83 21.72 -12.70
CA GLN A 32 -6.14 21.14 -13.03
C GLN A 32 -7.28 22.10 -12.68
N ARG A 33 -7.26 22.73 -11.49
CA ARG A 33 -8.29 23.72 -11.12
C ARG A 33 -8.29 24.95 -12.02
N LEU A 34 -7.11 25.41 -12.47
CA LEU A 34 -7.00 26.49 -13.44
C LEU A 34 -7.59 26.08 -14.80
N LEU A 35 -7.26 24.88 -15.27
CA LEU A 35 -7.82 24.30 -16.49
C LEU A 35 -9.35 24.20 -16.40
N GLU A 36 -9.89 23.69 -15.30
CA GLU A 36 -11.33 23.59 -15.07
C GLU A 36 -12.00 24.97 -15.04
N ARG A 37 -11.39 25.95 -14.38
CA ARG A 37 -11.91 27.32 -14.26
C ARG A 37 -11.92 28.07 -15.59
N HIS A 38 -10.86 27.93 -16.40
CA HIS A 38 -10.68 28.72 -17.62
C HIS A 38 -11.14 27.97 -18.89
N SER A 39 -11.26 26.64 -18.87
CA SER A 39 -11.76 25.90 -20.04
C SER A 39 -13.12 26.38 -20.58
N PRO A 40 -14.10 26.83 -19.77
CA PRO A 40 -15.38 27.32 -20.31
C PRO A 40 -15.23 28.53 -21.25
N SER A 41 -14.20 29.37 -21.07
CA SER A 41 -13.98 30.53 -21.94
C SER A 41 -13.52 30.14 -23.36
N LEU A 42 -13.19 28.88 -23.59
CA LEU A 42 -12.80 28.33 -24.90
C LEU A 42 -14.01 27.87 -25.74
N GLY A 43 -15.25 28.07 -25.24
CA GLY A 43 -16.48 27.72 -25.94
C GLY A 43 -16.51 26.26 -26.41
N PRO A 44 -16.58 25.98 -27.73
CA PRO A 44 -16.65 24.61 -28.25
C PRO A 44 -15.39 23.76 -27.98
N LEU A 45 -14.24 24.40 -27.76
CA LEU A 45 -12.98 23.71 -27.45
C LEU A 45 -12.83 23.38 -25.96
N SER A 46 -13.74 23.85 -25.11
CA SER A 46 -13.68 23.67 -23.65
C SER A 46 -13.56 22.20 -23.22
N LYS A 47 -14.41 21.33 -23.77
CA LYS A 47 -14.45 19.89 -23.46
C LYS A 47 -13.18 19.16 -23.91
N PRO A 48 -12.75 19.22 -25.19
CA PRO A 48 -11.55 18.50 -25.62
C PRO A 48 -10.28 19.01 -24.91
N VAL A 49 -10.15 20.32 -24.69
CA VAL A 49 -9.00 20.89 -23.96
C VAL A 49 -8.97 20.42 -22.51
N ARG A 50 -10.13 20.41 -21.84
CA ARG A 50 -10.22 19.90 -20.46
C ARG A 50 -9.89 18.41 -20.40
N GLU A 51 -10.43 17.61 -21.31
CA GLU A 51 -10.17 16.16 -21.32
C GLU A 51 -8.69 15.85 -21.56
N PHE A 52 -8.10 16.45 -22.60
CA PHE A 52 -6.67 16.28 -22.88
C PHE A 52 -5.80 16.77 -21.73
N GLY A 53 -6.06 17.97 -21.21
CA GLY A 53 -5.29 18.55 -20.11
C GLY A 53 -5.36 17.71 -18.83
N THR A 54 -6.54 17.21 -18.45
CA THR A 54 -6.69 16.32 -17.30
C THR A 54 -5.90 15.03 -17.47
N ARG A 55 -5.94 14.41 -18.66
CA ARG A 55 -5.18 13.19 -18.96
C ARG A 55 -3.68 13.42 -18.94
N LEU A 56 -3.21 14.54 -19.49
CA LEU A 56 -1.80 14.93 -19.49
C LEU A 56 -1.27 15.15 -18.08
N LEU A 57 -2.03 15.87 -17.24
CA LEU A 57 -1.68 16.10 -15.84
C LEU A 57 -1.66 14.78 -15.04
N ASP A 58 -2.63 13.89 -15.26
CA ASP A 58 -2.69 12.57 -14.61
C ASP A 58 -1.52 11.66 -15.01
N ALA A 59 -1.19 11.61 -16.32
CA ALA A 59 -0.05 10.87 -16.82
C ALA A 59 1.27 11.41 -16.24
N THR A 60 1.40 12.73 -16.15
CA THR A 60 2.57 13.38 -15.55
C THR A 60 2.69 13.04 -14.07
N LEU A 61 1.60 13.11 -13.32
CA LEU A 61 1.59 12.72 -11.91
C LEU A 61 1.98 11.26 -11.73
N THR A 62 1.45 10.37 -12.56
CA THR A 62 1.78 8.94 -12.56
C THR A 62 3.27 8.71 -12.79
N LEU A 63 3.86 9.37 -13.79
CA LEU A 63 5.31 9.25 -14.08
C LEU A 63 6.18 9.80 -12.95
N VAL A 64 5.76 10.89 -12.29
CA VAL A 64 6.46 11.44 -11.12
C VAL A 64 6.41 10.47 -9.94
N ASP A 65 5.25 9.85 -9.66
CA ASP A 65 5.11 8.84 -8.60
C ASP A 65 5.96 7.60 -8.90
N VAL A 66 5.98 7.13 -10.15
CA VAL A 66 6.82 6.01 -10.60
C VAL A 66 8.30 6.33 -10.43
N ALA A 67 8.77 7.44 -10.98
CA ALA A 67 10.19 7.81 -10.92
C ALA A 67 10.66 7.98 -9.47
N THR A 68 9.88 8.69 -8.66
CA THR A 68 10.21 8.90 -7.24
C THR A 68 10.12 7.59 -6.45
N GLY A 69 9.15 6.74 -6.75
CA GLY A 69 9.01 5.40 -6.17
C GLY A 69 10.20 4.51 -6.48
N ILE A 70 10.69 4.48 -7.72
CA ILE A 70 11.88 3.73 -8.11
C ILE A 70 13.12 4.24 -7.37
N LEU A 71 13.35 5.56 -7.35
CA LEU A 71 14.48 6.16 -6.63
C LEU A 71 14.45 5.81 -5.14
N ARG A 72 13.26 5.85 -4.55
CA ARG A 72 13.00 5.48 -3.16
C ARG A 72 13.26 3.99 -2.90
N ASP A 73 12.78 3.11 -3.78
CA ASP A 73 12.96 1.67 -3.66
C ASP A 73 14.45 1.29 -3.78
N VAL A 74 15.20 1.95 -4.68
CA VAL A 74 16.66 1.82 -4.77
C VAL A 74 17.33 2.31 -3.49
N PHE A 75 17.00 3.51 -3.03
CA PHE A 75 17.56 4.10 -1.80
C PHE A 75 17.34 3.19 -0.59
N ARG A 76 16.11 2.72 -0.39
CA ARG A 76 15.75 1.81 0.72
C ARG A 76 16.45 0.47 0.57
N THR A 77 16.50 -0.11 -0.63
CA THR A 77 17.19 -1.39 -0.86
C THR A 77 18.67 -1.30 -0.49
N LEU A 78 19.35 -0.22 -0.89
CA LEU A 78 20.76 0.01 -0.57
C LEU A 78 21.03 0.19 0.94
N LEU A 79 20.10 0.80 1.68
CA LEU A 79 20.27 1.04 3.12
C LEU A 79 19.77 -0.12 4.00
N GLU A 80 18.69 -0.79 3.61
CA GLU A 80 18.07 -1.85 4.41
C GLU A 80 18.75 -3.21 4.23
N ALA A 81 19.34 -3.49 3.07
CA ALA A 81 20.04 -4.77 2.83
C ALA A 81 21.26 -4.96 3.76
N PRO A 82 22.17 -3.99 3.94
CA PRO A 82 23.26 -4.08 4.92
C PRO A 82 22.74 -4.19 6.35
N PHE A 83 21.64 -3.51 6.67
CA PHE A 83 21.05 -3.53 8.01
C PHE A 83 20.41 -4.88 8.35
N CYS A 84 19.70 -5.51 7.42
CA CYS A 84 19.15 -6.86 7.58
C CYS A 84 20.25 -7.88 7.84
N LEU A 85 21.37 -7.76 7.13
CA LEU A 85 22.55 -8.59 7.34
C LEU A 85 23.16 -8.33 8.73
N ALA A 86 23.35 -7.05 9.11
CA ALA A 86 23.90 -6.67 10.40
C ALA A 86 23.04 -7.16 11.59
N LEU A 87 21.71 -7.04 11.50
CA LEU A 87 20.78 -7.59 12.49
C LEU A 87 20.84 -9.12 12.56
N GLY A 88 20.90 -9.79 11.39
CA GLY A 88 21.06 -11.25 11.33
C GLY A 88 22.36 -11.73 11.99
N VAL A 89 23.46 -10.99 11.79
CA VAL A 89 24.76 -11.25 12.43
C VAL A 89 24.69 -10.99 13.94
N LYS A 90 24.10 -9.87 14.38
CA LYS A 90 23.93 -9.51 15.80
C LYS A 90 23.11 -10.57 16.55
N ASP A 91 21.96 -10.97 16.01
CA ASP A 91 21.11 -12.01 16.59
C ASP A 91 21.84 -13.36 16.64
N ALA A 92 22.57 -13.71 15.58
CA ALA A 92 23.35 -14.94 15.54
C ALA A 92 24.47 -14.95 16.59
N LEU A 93 25.21 -13.85 16.74
CA LEU A 93 26.25 -13.71 17.76
C LEU A 93 25.69 -13.82 19.18
N ARG A 94 24.53 -13.20 19.44
CA ARG A 94 23.83 -13.32 20.73
C ARG A 94 23.44 -14.76 21.02
N LEU A 95 22.83 -15.46 20.07
CA LEU A 95 22.45 -16.87 20.22
C LEU A 95 23.68 -17.78 20.38
N ALA A 96 24.78 -17.48 19.69
CA ALA A 96 26.04 -18.21 19.81
C ALA A 96 26.66 -18.03 21.20
N SER A 97 26.65 -16.79 21.74
CA SER A 97 27.12 -16.51 23.12
C SER A 97 26.28 -17.18 24.21
N GLN A 98 25.04 -17.59 23.89
CA GLN A 98 24.15 -18.33 24.78
C GLN A 98 24.28 -19.85 24.61
N GLY A 99 25.28 -20.34 23.88
CA GLY A 99 25.51 -21.77 23.61
C GLY A 99 24.57 -22.37 22.56
N GLN A 100 23.72 -21.57 21.91
CA GLN A 100 22.71 -22.03 20.95
C GLN A 100 23.25 -22.01 19.50
N GLY A 101 24.40 -22.61 19.26
CA GLY A 101 25.11 -22.52 17.96
C GLY A 101 24.29 -22.93 16.73
N ARG A 102 23.40 -23.93 16.85
CA ARG A 102 22.49 -24.33 15.76
C ARG A 102 21.42 -23.27 15.46
N HIS A 103 20.91 -22.58 16.48
CA HIS A 103 19.95 -21.48 16.32
C HIS A 103 20.63 -20.22 15.77
N ALA A 104 21.86 -19.95 16.20
CA ALA A 104 22.70 -18.88 15.66
C ALA A 104 22.95 -19.05 14.15
N ALA A 105 23.38 -20.25 13.72
CA ALA A 105 23.61 -20.55 12.31
C ALA A 105 22.33 -20.42 11.46
N ARG A 106 21.19 -20.93 11.96
CA ARG A 106 19.89 -20.75 11.29
C ARG A 106 19.50 -19.28 11.18
N ARG A 107 19.79 -18.46 12.19
CA ARG A 107 19.44 -17.05 12.19
C ARG A 107 20.31 -16.23 11.24
N LEU A 108 21.60 -16.55 11.17
CA LEU A 108 22.52 -15.97 10.19
C LEU A 108 22.10 -16.33 8.75
N ALA A 109 21.82 -17.61 8.49
CA ALA A 109 21.34 -18.07 7.19
C ALA A 109 20.01 -17.39 6.81
N HIS A 110 19.11 -17.20 7.77
CA HIS A 110 17.87 -16.45 7.56
C HIS A 110 18.11 -14.98 7.22
N GLY A 111 19.11 -14.35 7.83
CA GLY A 111 19.53 -12.98 7.50
C GLY A 111 20.09 -12.84 6.09
N LEU A 112 20.97 -13.76 5.67
CA LEU A 112 21.52 -13.83 4.31
C LEU A 112 20.42 -14.07 3.27
N TRP A 113 19.55 -15.06 3.54
CA TRP A 113 18.41 -15.37 2.68
C TRP A 113 17.46 -14.17 2.54
N LYS A 114 17.12 -13.49 3.65
CA LYS A 114 16.31 -12.26 3.62
C LYS A 114 16.96 -11.14 2.82
N THR A 115 18.29 -11.01 2.90
CA THR A 115 19.05 -10.00 2.15
C THR A 115 18.98 -10.28 0.65
N GLY A 116 19.23 -11.53 0.23
CA GLY A 116 19.10 -11.94 -1.16
C GLY A 116 17.67 -11.76 -1.71
N LEU A 117 16.67 -12.19 -0.94
CA LEU A 117 15.25 -11.98 -1.29
C LEU A 117 14.89 -10.49 -1.44
N ARG A 118 15.43 -9.61 -0.59
CA ARG A 118 15.19 -8.16 -0.70
C ARG A 118 15.80 -7.57 -1.96
N LEU A 119 17.02 -7.98 -2.34
CA LEU A 119 17.67 -7.48 -3.55
C LEU A 119 16.91 -7.90 -4.81
N VAL A 120 16.58 -9.19 -4.92
CA VAL A 120 15.80 -9.72 -6.06
C VAL A 120 14.38 -9.15 -6.06
N GLY A 121 13.73 -9.13 -4.89
CA GLY A 121 12.40 -8.56 -4.71
C GLY A 121 12.32 -7.09 -5.07
N GLY A 122 13.29 -6.28 -4.65
CA GLY A 122 13.37 -4.86 -5.00
C GLY A 122 13.51 -4.63 -6.51
N ALA A 123 14.27 -5.45 -7.22
CA ALA A 123 14.34 -5.38 -8.68
C ALA A 123 12.99 -5.73 -9.35
N VAL A 124 12.29 -6.74 -8.83
CA VAL A 124 10.93 -7.09 -9.29
C VAL A 124 9.95 -5.95 -9.03
N ASP A 125 9.98 -5.32 -7.86
CA ASP A 125 9.10 -4.19 -7.53
C ASP A 125 9.34 -3.01 -8.45
N ILE A 126 10.60 -2.64 -8.69
CA ILE A 126 10.99 -1.58 -9.62
C ILE A 126 10.44 -1.88 -11.02
N PHE A 127 10.63 -3.11 -11.49
CA PHE A 127 10.14 -3.53 -12.81
C PHE A 127 8.61 -3.45 -12.90
N ILE A 128 7.88 -4.01 -11.93
CA ILE A 128 6.41 -4.00 -11.92
C ILE A 128 5.89 -2.56 -11.85
N ARG A 129 6.46 -1.73 -10.98
CA ARG A 129 6.10 -0.30 -10.86
C ARG A 129 6.36 0.45 -12.17
N ALA A 130 7.52 0.25 -12.79
CA ALA A 130 7.87 0.89 -14.06
C ALA A 130 6.93 0.45 -15.19
N LEU A 131 6.71 -0.86 -15.33
CA LEU A 131 5.85 -1.45 -16.34
C LEU A 131 4.41 -0.94 -16.19
N GLN A 132 3.84 -1.08 -15.00
CA GLN A 132 2.45 -0.71 -14.76
C GLN A 132 2.25 0.81 -14.85
N GLY A 133 3.12 1.61 -14.22
CA GLY A 133 2.99 3.05 -14.25
C GLY A 133 3.19 3.66 -15.64
N THR A 134 4.17 3.18 -16.40
CA THR A 134 4.39 3.64 -17.79
C THR A 134 3.23 3.22 -18.70
N THR A 135 2.78 1.96 -18.59
CA THR A 135 1.62 1.47 -19.34
C THR A 135 0.40 2.32 -19.02
N ASN A 136 0.17 2.62 -17.74
CA ASN A 136 -0.98 3.39 -17.30
C ASN A 136 -0.94 4.84 -17.81
N ALA A 137 0.22 5.49 -17.80
CA ALA A 137 0.40 6.82 -18.37
C ALA A 137 0.10 6.83 -19.88
N VAL A 138 0.64 5.87 -20.63
CA VAL A 138 0.40 5.73 -22.09
C VAL A 138 -1.08 5.49 -22.38
N LEU A 139 -1.72 4.55 -21.68
CA LEU A 139 -3.13 4.25 -21.90
C LEU A 139 -4.03 5.43 -21.52
N THR A 140 -3.69 6.21 -20.49
CA THR A 140 -4.46 7.41 -20.11
C THR A 140 -4.35 8.52 -21.16
N LEU A 141 -3.15 8.74 -21.70
CA LEU A 141 -2.93 9.68 -22.81
C LEU A 141 -3.64 9.24 -24.08
N GLY A 142 -3.65 7.94 -24.38
CA GLY A 142 -4.31 7.33 -25.53
C GLY A 142 -5.84 7.19 -25.39
N CYS A 143 -6.45 7.78 -24.35
CA CYS A 143 -7.89 7.68 -24.06
C CYS A 143 -8.43 6.27 -23.78
N LEU A 144 -7.54 5.29 -23.62
CA LEU A 144 -7.87 3.91 -23.32
C LEU A 144 -8.14 3.71 -21.82
N GLU A 145 -7.43 4.46 -20.98
CA GLU A 145 -7.59 4.41 -19.54
C GLU A 145 -8.23 5.72 -19.02
N PRO A 146 -9.24 5.70 -18.12
CA PRO A 146 -9.77 6.91 -17.52
C PRO A 146 -8.69 7.61 -16.66
N PRO A 147 -8.69 8.94 -16.51
CA PRO A 147 -7.77 9.60 -15.58
C PRO A 147 -8.08 9.21 -14.13
N SER A 148 -7.06 9.20 -13.27
CA SER A 148 -7.29 9.00 -11.83
C SER A 148 -8.01 10.21 -11.20
N ARG A 149 -8.64 9.98 -10.05
CA ARG A 149 -9.20 11.05 -9.21
C ARG A 149 -8.57 11.05 -7.82
N PRO A 150 -8.52 12.21 -7.13
CA PRO A 150 -8.23 12.21 -5.71
C PRO A 150 -9.33 11.47 -4.94
N LEU A 151 -9.02 11.07 -3.70
CA LEU A 151 -10.04 10.59 -2.77
C LEU A 151 -11.16 11.64 -2.60
N LEU A 152 -12.38 11.20 -2.35
CA LEU A 152 -13.50 12.05 -1.96
C LEU A 152 -13.42 12.37 -0.46
N PRO A 153 -14.08 13.45 0.03
CA PRO A 153 -14.07 13.79 1.45
C PRO A 153 -14.52 12.64 2.38
N ALA A 154 -15.57 11.90 1.99
CA ALA A 154 -16.05 10.74 2.75
C ALA A 154 -15.05 9.58 2.79
N GLU A 155 -14.33 9.35 1.69
CA GLU A 155 -13.28 8.33 1.60
C GLU A 155 -12.09 8.72 2.47
N ARG A 156 -11.65 9.98 2.40
CA ARG A 156 -10.60 10.50 3.29
C ARG A 156 -10.97 10.38 4.76
N GLN A 157 -12.21 10.70 5.12
CA GLN A 157 -12.66 10.60 6.51
C GLN A 157 -12.68 9.14 6.98
N LEU A 158 -13.09 8.20 6.13
CA LEU A 158 -13.04 6.77 6.43
C LEU A 158 -11.60 6.32 6.71
N LEU A 159 -10.66 6.63 5.80
CA LEU A 159 -9.27 6.23 5.95
C LEU A 159 -8.59 6.93 7.14
N ALA A 160 -8.88 8.20 7.37
CA ALA A 160 -8.32 8.95 8.51
C ALA A 160 -8.69 8.34 9.87
N ARG A 161 -9.87 7.70 10.00
CA ARG A 161 -10.24 6.99 11.24
C ARG A 161 -9.36 5.78 11.51
N ILE A 162 -8.88 5.11 10.46
CA ILE A 162 -8.11 3.87 10.55
C ILE A 162 -6.62 4.17 10.66
N PHE A 163 -6.12 5.01 9.76
CA PHE A 163 -4.69 5.28 9.61
C PHE A 163 -4.22 6.53 10.36
N GLY A 164 -5.11 7.45 10.73
CA GLY A 164 -4.72 8.77 11.23
C GLY A 164 -3.81 9.50 10.24
N ASP A 165 -2.79 10.17 10.76
CA ASP A 165 -1.82 10.92 9.96
C ASP A 165 -0.70 10.04 9.35
N SER A 166 -0.75 8.72 9.58
CA SER A 166 0.27 7.80 9.03
C SER A 166 0.08 7.50 7.55
N LEU A 167 -1.11 7.75 7.00
CA LEU A 167 -1.43 7.66 5.58
C LEU A 167 -1.69 9.06 5.04
N ASP A 168 -0.82 9.51 4.16
CA ASP A 168 -1.00 10.78 3.45
C ASP A 168 -2.06 10.64 2.36
N CYS A 169 -3.32 10.88 2.74
CA CYS A 169 -4.47 10.81 1.85
C CYS A 169 -4.48 11.89 0.75
N ALA A 170 -3.59 12.89 0.79
CA ALA A 170 -3.55 13.96 -0.22
C ALA A 170 -2.90 13.49 -1.52
N VAL A 171 -1.95 12.56 -1.44
CA VAL A 171 -1.27 11.98 -2.61
C VAL A 171 -1.98 10.74 -3.15
N VAL A 172 -2.93 10.18 -2.39
CA VAL A 172 -3.67 8.99 -2.80
C VAL A 172 -4.59 9.26 -3.98
N ARG A 173 -4.50 8.39 -4.99
CA ARG A 173 -5.32 8.43 -6.20
C ARG A 173 -6.13 7.17 -6.37
N LEU A 174 -7.32 7.32 -6.93
CA LEU A 174 -8.23 6.22 -7.24
C LEU A 174 -8.47 6.21 -8.75
N LYS A 175 -8.26 5.05 -9.36
CA LYS A 175 -8.54 4.79 -10.76
C LYS A 175 -9.65 3.76 -10.87
N ARG A 176 -10.73 4.14 -11.56
CA ARG A 176 -11.92 3.32 -11.73
C ARG A 176 -11.90 2.65 -13.10
N GLY A 177 -11.92 1.32 -13.12
CA GLY A 177 -12.06 0.52 -14.33
C GLY A 177 -10.84 0.54 -15.25
N GLY A 178 -11.10 0.72 -16.55
CA GLY A 178 -10.06 0.73 -17.58
C GLY A 178 -9.51 -0.67 -17.84
N SER A 179 -8.19 -0.75 -18.00
CA SER A 179 -7.42 -1.98 -18.14
C SER A 179 -7.76 -3.02 -17.06
N THR A 180 -8.00 -2.58 -15.81
CA THR A 180 -8.43 -3.47 -14.71
C THR A 180 -9.69 -4.26 -15.06
N ASP A 181 -10.68 -3.62 -15.70
CA ASP A 181 -11.91 -4.29 -16.14
C ASP A 181 -11.64 -5.18 -17.36
N TRP A 182 -10.83 -4.71 -18.31
CA TRP A 182 -10.58 -5.40 -19.59
C TRP A 182 -9.88 -6.74 -19.39
N VAL A 183 -8.89 -6.77 -18.52
CA VAL A 183 -8.11 -7.98 -18.21
C VAL A 183 -8.57 -8.68 -16.93
N ARG A 184 -9.69 -8.23 -16.34
CA ARG A 184 -10.27 -8.76 -15.09
C ARG A 184 -9.24 -8.87 -13.96
N LEU A 185 -8.43 -7.83 -13.81
CA LEU A 185 -7.50 -7.76 -12.69
C LEU A 185 -8.28 -7.50 -11.40
N ALA A 186 -7.81 -8.13 -10.32
CA ALA A 186 -8.31 -7.84 -8.99
C ALA A 186 -8.01 -6.37 -8.62
N PRO A 187 -8.73 -5.80 -7.65
CA PRO A 187 -8.28 -4.60 -6.95
C PRO A 187 -6.81 -4.72 -6.56
N HIS A 188 -6.04 -3.64 -6.77
CA HIS A 188 -4.61 -3.63 -6.46
C HIS A 188 -4.08 -2.20 -6.33
N VAL A 189 -2.88 -2.08 -5.77
CA VAL A 189 -2.16 -0.81 -5.59
C VAL A 189 -0.82 -0.82 -6.29
N VAL A 190 -0.49 0.30 -6.93
CA VAL A 190 0.89 0.65 -7.29
C VAL A 190 1.21 2.04 -6.78
N GLY A 191 2.21 2.13 -5.90
CA GLY A 191 2.59 3.39 -5.28
C GLY A 191 1.48 3.97 -4.42
N ASN A 192 1.02 5.17 -4.80
CA ASN A 192 -0.09 5.86 -4.15
C ASN A 192 -1.41 5.75 -4.91
N THR A 193 -1.49 4.92 -5.95
CA THR A 193 -2.66 4.78 -6.81
C THR A 193 -3.34 3.43 -6.59
N LEU A 194 -4.63 3.49 -6.24
CA LEU A 194 -5.52 2.35 -6.14
C LEU A 194 -6.22 2.13 -7.49
N TYR A 195 -6.18 0.90 -7.99
CA TYR A 195 -6.84 0.48 -9.21
C TYR A 195 -8.03 -0.41 -8.83
N LEU A 196 -9.24 0.10 -9.06
CA LEU A 196 -10.47 -0.57 -8.68
C LEU A 196 -11.32 -0.85 -9.93
N PRO A 197 -11.67 -2.11 -10.23
CA PRO A 197 -12.58 -2.42 -11.34
C PRO A 197 -13.97 -1.84 -11.08
N CYS A 198 -14.79 -1.69 -12.12
CA CYS A 198 -16.19 -1.26 -11.95
C CYS A 198 -17.03 -2.31 -11.21
N ALA A 199 -16.67 -3.59 -11.35
CA ALA A 199 -17.30 -4.70 -10.66
C ALA A 199 -16.29 -5.81 -10.28
N TRP A 200 -16.45 -6.36 -9.08
CA TRP A 200 -15.66 -7.49 -8.59
C TRP A 200 -16.49 -8.32 -7.60
N GLY A 201 -17.13 -9.40 -8.07
CA GLY A 201 -18.15 -10.13 -7.30
C GLY A 201 -19.47 -9.36 -7.09
N GLY A 202 -19.53 -8.10 -7.52
CA GLY A 202 -20.66 -7.19 -7.44
C GLY A 202 -20.27 -5.78 -7.91
N ALA A 203 -21.22 -4.86 -7.99
CA ALA A 203 -20.92 -3.47 -8.35
C ALA A 203 -20.09 -2.77 -7.24
N LEU A 204 -18.95 -2.19 -7.61
CA LEU A 204 -18.10 -1.46 -6.67
C LEU A 204 -18.42 0.04 -6.61
N PHE A 205 -19.12 0.56 -7.61
CA PHE A 205 -19.48 1.97 -7.68
C PHE A 205 -20.97 2.12 -7.93
N HIS A 206 -21.57 3.10 -7.26
CA HIS A 206 -22.88 3.61 -7.61
C HIS A 206 -22.82 4.35 -8.96
N PRO A 207 -23.96 4.56 -9.65
CA PRO A 207 -23.99 5.28 -10.92
C PRO A 207 -23.42 6.71 -10.84
N ASP A 208 -23.53 7.36 -9.69
CA ASP A 208 -22.96 8.69 -9.41
C ASP A 208 -21.43 8.68 -9.16
N GLY A 209 -20.81 7.49 -9.15
CA GLY A 209 -19.37 7.31 -8.92
C GLY A 209 -18.95 7.24 -7.46
N THR A 210 -19.88 7.28 -6.52
CA THR A 210 -19.60 7.00 -5.11
C THR A 210 -19.39 5.51 -4.86
N LEU A 211 -18.71 5.15 -3.78
CA LEU A 211 -18.37 3.76 -3.47
C LEU A 211 -19.57 3.01 -2.88
N THR A 212 -19.82 1.78 -3.35
CA THR A 212 -20.72 0.86 -2.66
C THR A 212 -20.10 0.39 -1.35
N GLU A 213 -20.89 -0.22 -0.45
CA GLU A 213 -20.34 -0.70 0.82
C GLU A 213 -19.23 -1.74 0.61
N ALA A 214 -19.42 -2.70 -0.29
CA ALA A 214 -18.38 -3.68 -0.65
C ALA A 214 -17.09 -3.00 -1.13
N CYS A 215 -17.21 -1.92 -1.88
CA CYS A 215 -16.06 -1.15 -2.34
C CYS A 215 -15.38 -0.35 -1.23
N ARG A 216 -16.10 0.02 -0.16
CA ARG A 216 -15.47 0.65 1.01
C ARG A 216 -14.58 -0.35 1.76
N GLU A 217 -14.97 -1.62 1.83
CA GLU A 217 -14.15 -2.69 2.41
C GLU A 217 -12.88 -2.89 1.57
N THR A 218 -13.05 -3.05 0.24
CA THR A 218 -11.94 -3.10 -0.71
C THR A 218 -11.04 -1.86 -0.62
N LEU A 219 -11.61 -0.66 -0.48
CA LEU A 219 -10.85 0.58 -0.34
C LEU A 219 -9.95 0.54 0.90
N ILE A 220 -10.43 0.03 2.03
CA ILE A 220 -9.63 -0.05 3.26
C ILE A 220 -8.46 -1.02 3.06
N HIS A 221 -8.72 -2.17 2.45
CA HIS A 221 -7.70 -3.17 2.13
C HIS A 221 -6.60 -2.59 1.23
N GLU A 222 -6.99 -2.01 0.10
CA GLU A 222 -6.04 -1.40 -0.84
C GLU A 222 -5.33 -0.18 -0.20
N ALA A 223 -6.02 0.61 0.63
CA ALA A 223 -5.38 1.70 1.37
C ALA A 223 -4.33 1.20 2.37
N ALA A 224 -4.48 -0.02 2.91
CA ALA A 224 -3.43 -0.63 3.73
C ALA A 224 -2.17 -0.92 2.91
N HIS A 225 -2.29 -1.30 1.64
CA HIS A 225 -1.15 -1.40 0.74
C HIS A 225 -0.52 -0.04 0.40
N VAL A 226 -1.33 1.02 0.26
CA VAL A 226 -0.76 2.38 0.14
C VAL A 226 -0.03 2.77 1.42
N TRP A 227 -0.57 2.45 2.59
CA TRP A 227 0.10 2.69 3.87
C TRP A 227 1.42 1.91 3.96
N GLN A 228 1.46 0.64 3.53
CA GLN A 228 2.68 -0.15 3.42
C GLN A 228 3.67 0.50 2.45
N ASN A 229 3.22 0.95 1.29
CA ASN A 229 4.06 1.71 0.37
C ASN A 229 4.64 2.95 1.06
N GLN A 230 3.84 3.77 1.74
CA GLN A 230 4.27 5.02 2.37
C GLN A 230 5.16 4.79 3.61
N ASN A 231 4.98 3.72 4.38
CA ASN A 231 5.69 3.51 5.63
C ASN A 231 6.81 2.46 5.51
N SER A 232 6.57 1.35 4.79
CA SER A 232 7.49 0.21 4.60
C SER A 232 8.18 0.16 3.22
N GLY A 233 7.79 1.01 2.26
CA GLY A 233 8.40 1.08 0.92
C GLY A 233 7.77 0.09 -0.08
N GLY A 234 8.26 0.05 -1.34
CA GLY A 234 7.68 -0.76 -2.41
C GLY A 234 7.79 -2.29 -2.23
N SER A 235 8.55 -2.75 -1.23
CA SER A 235 8.77 -4.17 -0.92
C SER A 235 7.52 -5.00 -0.65
N PHE A 236 6.37 -4.35 -0.45
CA PHE A 236 5.10 -5.05 -0.28
C PHE A 236 4.67 -5.80 -1.55
N VAL A 237 4.99 -5.30 -2.76
CA VAL A 237 4.50 -5.87 -4.02
C VAL A 237 5.03 -7.29 -4.25
N HIS A 238 6.35 -7.50 -4.29
CA HIS A 238 6.92 -8.85 -4.43
C HIS A 238 6.60 -9.75 -3.24
N ARG A 239 6.48 -9.21 -2.02
CA ARG A 239 6.12 -9.99 -0.82
C ARG A 239 4.67 -10.47 -0.88
N ALA A 240 3.75 -9.64 -1.37
CA ALA A 240 2.35 -9.99 -1.62
C ALA A 240 2.26 -11.05 -2.72
N LEU A 241 2.91 -10.84 -3.86
CA LEU A 241 2.97 -11.81 -4.96
C LEU A 241 3.55 -13.16 -4.51
N LEU A 242 4.63 -13.15 -3.74
CA LEU A 242 5.25 -14.36 -3.20
C LEU A 242 4.35 -15.04 -2.16
N ALA A 243 3.64 -14.28 -1.32
CA ALA A 243 2.69 -14.84 -0.36
C ALA A 243 1.48 -15.48 -1.07
N GLN A 244 0.93 -14.83 -2.08
CA GLN A 244 -0.15 -15.35 -2.91
C GLN A 244 0.29 -16.63 -3.64
N LEU A 245 1.48 -16.62 -4.25
CA LEU A 245 2.05 -17.79 -4.93
C LEU A 245 2.26 -18.97 -3.96
N LEU A 246 2.87 -18.73 -2.79
CA LEU A 246 3.09 -19.76 -1.78
C LEU A 246 1.77 -20.29 -1.19
N SER A 247 0.76 -19.43 -1.01
CA SER A 247 -0.57 -19.85 -0.56
C SER A 247 -1.25 -20.76 -1.57
N THR A 248 -1.22 -20.38 -2.86
CA THR A 248 -1.74 -21.20 -3.95
C THR A 248 -1.03 -22.56 -4.01
N LEU A 249 0.31 -22.59 -3.91
CA LEU A 249 1.08 -23.84 -3.94
C LEU A 249 0.83 -24.75 -2.72
N ARG A 250 0.59 -24.18 -1.53
CA ARG A 250 0.42 -24.96 -0.29
C ARG A 250 -1.00 -25.41 0.00
N THR A 251 -1.98 -24.62 -0.39
CA THR A 251 -3.38 -24.82 0.03
C THR A 251 -4.36 -24.97 -1.13
N GLY A 252 -3.89 -24.79 -2.37
CA GLY A 252 -4.75 -24.73 -3.55
C GLY A 252 -5.67 -23.50 -3.60
N SER A 253 -5.59 -22.59 -2.62
CA SER A 253 -6.45 -21.42 -2.49
C SER A 253 -5.65 -20.16 -2.17
N ARG A 254 -6.10 -19.02 -2.71
CA ARG A 254 -5.54 -17.70 -2.36
C ARG A 254 -6.05 -17.21 -1.01
N ASN A 255 -7.15 -17.76 -0.50
CA ASN A 255 -7.82 -17.25 0.71
C ASN A 255 -6.98 -17.43 1.99
N ALA A 256 -6.08 -18.43 2.04
CA ALA A 256 -5.20 -18.62 3.18
C ALA A 256 -4.12 -17.51 3.32
N ALA A 257 -3.85 -16.75 2.24
CA ALA A 257 -2.94 -15.62 2.28
C ALA A 257 -3.48 -14.43 3.09
N TYR A 258 -4.80 -14.33 3.25
CA TYR A 258 -5.49 -13.22 3.92
C TYR A 258 -5.77 -13.50 5.41
N ALA A 259 -5.78 -14.76 5.82
CA ALA A 259 -6.11 -15.14 7.20
C ALA A 259 -4.97 -14.75 8.17
N TRP A 260 -5.17 -13.70 8.98
CA TRP A 260 -4.18 -13.22 9.96
C TRP A 260 -4.21 -14.01 11.28
N ARG A 261 -5.37 -14.55 11.71
CA ARG A 261 -5.52 -15.32 12.96
C ARG A 261 -4.55 -16.51 13.07
N PRO A 262 -4.29 -17.31 12.02
CA PRO A 262 -3.23 -18.32 12.06
C PRO A 262 -1.83 -17.76 12.36
N GLY A 263 -1.52 -16.53 11.93
CA GLY A 263 -0.27 -15.86 12.26
C GLY A 263 -0.20 -15.45 13.72
N PHE A 264 -1.29 -14.85 14.23
CA PHE A 264 -1.46 -14.58 15.66
C PHE A 264 -1.30 -15.84 16.51
N ALA A 265 -1.93 -16.95 16.13
CA ALA A 265 -1.83 -18.24 16.85
C ALA A 265 -0.40 -18.81 16.91
N ARG A 266 0.47 -18.40 15.98
CA ARG A 266 1.91 -18.74 15.98
C ARG A 266 2.78 -17.73 16.74
N GLY A 267 2.17 -16.73 17.38
CA GLY A 267 2.87 -15.66 18.10
C GLY A 267 3.52 -14.63 17.19
N GLN A 268 3.11 -14.52 15.92
CA GLN A 268 3.67 -13.54 15.00
C GLN A 268 3.14 -12.14 15.31
N SER A 269 4.04 -11.17 15.46
CA SER A 269 3.68 -9.75 15.52
C SER A 269 3.11 -9.25 14.18
N PHE A 270 2.45 -8.09 14.19
CA PHE A 270 1.88 -7.47 12.99
C PHE A 270 2.88 -7.37 11.83
N LEU A 271 4.11 -6.93 12.09
CA LEU A 271 5.16 -6.78 11.08
C LEU A 271 5.72 -8.11 10.55
N GLU A 272 5.50 -9.20 11.28
CA GLU A 272 5.89 -10.55 10.86
C GLU A 272 4.83 -11.26 10.03
N LEU A 273 3.60 -10.72 10.01
CA LEU A 273 2.58 -11.13 9.04
C LEU A 273 3.04 -10.79 7.63
N ASN A 274 2.53 -11.55 6.65
CA ASN A 274 2.72 -11.19 5.25
C ASN A 274 1.90 -9.92 4.90
N PRO A 275 2.22 -9.20 3.81
CA PRO A 275 1.52 -7.95 3.49
C PRO A 275 0.00 -8.06 3.33
N GLU A 276 -0.50 -9.18 2.79
CA GLU A 276 -1.94 -9.45 2.63
C GLU A 276 -2.61 -9.66 3.99
N GLN A 277 -2.00 -10.42 4.89
CA GLN A 277 -2.49 -10.60 6.26
C GLN A 277 -2.52 -9.29 7.04
N GLN A 278 -1.53 -8.43 6.83
CA GLN A 278 -1.52 -7.09 7.42
C GLN A 278 -2.68 -6.25 6.87
N ALA A 279 -2.89 -6.26 5.55
CA ALA A 279 -3.98 -5.53 4.90
C ALA A 279 -5.36 -6.04 5.37
N SER A 280 -5.56 -7.36 5.43
CA SER A 280 -6.78 -7.97 5.96
C SER A 280 -7.03 -7.65 7.44
N LEU A 281 -6.00 -7.63 8.27
CA LEU A 281 -6.17 -7.22 9.67
C LEU A 281 -6.62 -5.75 9.77
N VAL A 282 -6.06 -4.87 8.94
CA VAL A 282 -6.44 -3.45 8.88
C VAL A 282 -7.86 -3.26 8.33
N GLU A 283 -8.23 -4.05 7.33
CA GLU A 283 -9.59 -4.14 6.81
C GLU A 283 -10.56 -4.53 7.92
N ASP A 284 -10.30 -5.62 8.65
CA ASP A 284 -11.17 -6.04 9.75
C ASP A 284 -11.28 -4.98 10.86
N ILE A 285 -10.19 -4.26 11.18
CA ILE A 285 -10.23 -3.10 12.09
C ILE A 285 -11.20 -2.04 11.55
N GLY A 286 -11.09 -1.69 10.27
CA GLY A 286 -11.98 -0.73 9.62
C GLY A 286 -13.45 -1.15 9.67
N LEU A 287 -13.73 -2.43 9.42
CA LEU A 287 -15.07 -3.01 9.56
C LEU A 287 -15.59 -2.92 11.00
N GLY A 288 -14.74 -3.24 11.98
CA GLY A 288 -15.07 -3.12 13.40
C GLY A 288 -15.41 -1.68 13.82
N LEU A 289 -14.78 -0.68 13.18
CA LEU A 289 -15.00 0.75 13.45
C LEU A 289 -16.21 1.34 12.70
N LYS A 290 -16.89 0.57 11.84
CA LYS A 290 -18.03 1.05 11.04
C LYS A 290 -19.17 1.58 11.90
N TYR A 291 -19.40 0.95 13.06
CA TYR A 291 -20.53 1.26 13.95
C TYR A 291 -20.10 1.83 15.32
N THR A 292 -18.81 1.86 15.62
CA THR A 292 -18.27 2.29 16.92
C THR A 292 -16.95 3.04 16.72
N PRO A 293 -16.68 4.11 17.50
CA PRO A 293 -15.42 4.84 17.41
C PRO A 293 -14.23 4.07 17.99
N VAL A 294 -14.47 2.93 18.64
CA VAL A 294 -13.47 2.10 19.30
C VAL A 294 -13.58 0.65 18.84
N VAL A 295 -12.44 -0.05 18.78
CA VAL A 295 -12.41 -1.49 18.51
C VAL A 295 -12.96 -2.23 19.73
N VAL A 296 -14.07 -2.93 19.55
CA VAL A 296 -14.70 -3.76 20.59
C VAL A 296 -14.78 -5.21 20.12
N ALA A 297 -14.46 -6.15 21.01
CA ALA A 297 -14.42 -7.57 20.67
C ALA A 297 -15.73 -8.11 20.07
N SER A 298 -16.88 -7.60 20.53
CA SER A 298 -18.22 -8.03 20.11
C SER A 298 -18.62 -7.58 18.70
N ALA A 299 -17.94 -6.58 18.13
CA ALA A 299 -18.18 -6.08 16.77
C ALA A 299 -17.59 -7.01 15.70
N TRP A 300 -16.74 -7.97 16.08
CA TRP A 300 -16.06 -8.88 15.17
C TRP A 300 -16.87 -10.17 14.98
N ARG A 301 -16.64 -10.85 13.86
CA ARG A 301 -17.27 -12.13 13.52
C ARG A 301 -16.19 -13.13 13.05
N PRO A 302 -15.87 -14.17 13.84
CA PRO A 302 -16.32 -14.39 15.23
C PRO A 302 -15.78 -13.30 16.18
N PRO A 303 -16.42 -13.09 17.36
CA PRO A 303 -15.92 -12.15 18.35
C PRO A 303 -14.45 -12.41 18.71
N LEU A 304 -13.72 -11.35 19.04
CA LEU A 304 -12.33 -11.48 19.48
C LEU A 304 -12.27 -12.07 20.90
N SER A 305 -11.34 -12.97 21.15
CA SER A 305 -10.87 -13.25 22.51
C SER A 305 -10.10 -12.03 23.07
N GLN A 306 -9.86 -11.99 24.38
CA GLN A 306 -9.13 -10.87 24.99
C GLN A 306 -7.71 -10.73 24.41
N SER A 307 -7.00 -11.84 24.21
CA SER A 307 -5.65 -11.82 23.63
C SER A 307 -5.64 -11.36 22.18
N GLU A 308 -6.69 -11.68 21.40
CA GLU A 308 -6.86 -11.16 20.05
C GLU A 308 -7.19 -9.68 20.06
N LEU A 309 -8.04 -9.20 20.98
CA LEU A 309 -8.33 -7.78 21.13
C LEU A 309 -7.05 -6.99 21.43
N ASP A 310 -6.23 -7.45 22.38
CA ASP A 310 -4.96 -6.81 22.73
C ASP A 310 -4.01 -6.78 21.52
N TYR A 311 -3.96 -7.86 20.75
CA TYR A 311 -3.18 -7.95 19.52
C TYR A 311 -3.65 -6.96 18.45
N VAL A 312 -4.95 -6.90 18.21
CA VAL A 312 -5.58 -5.99 17.22
C VAL A 312 -5.33 -4.53 17.61
N LEU A 313 -5.50 -4.18 18.89
CA LEU A 313 -5.24 -2.83 19.40
C LEU A 313 -3.75 -2.47 19.24
N ALA A 314 -2.84 -3.39 19.57
CA ALA A 314 -1.41 -3.16 19.39
C ALA A 314 -1.02 -2.96 17.91
N ALA A 315 -1.61 -3.74 17.00
CA ALA A 315 -1.42 -3.58 15.55
C ALA A 315 -1.98 -2.24 15.06
N TRP A 316 -3.18 -1.86 15.50
CA TRP A 316 -3.80 -0.60 15.11
C TRP A 316 -2.99 0.63 15.57
N GLU A 317 -2.44 0.57 16.79
CA GLU A 317 -1.52 1.61 17.28
C GLU A 317 -0.25 1.73 16.42
N GLN A 318 0.33 0.61 15.98
CA GLN A 318 1.47 0.63 15.04
C GLN A 318 1.09 1.27 13.70
N VAL A 319 -0.09 0.93 13.18
CA VAL A 319 -0.62 1.51 11.94
C VAL A 319 -0.74 3.02 12.07
N LYS A 320 -1.40 3.51 13.13
CA LYS A 320 -1.57 4.96 13.39
C LYS A 320 -0.25 5.71 13.59
N ARG A 321 0.79 5.05 14.12
CA ARG A 321 2.14 5.64 14.24
C ARG A 321 2.94 5.58 12.93
N GLY A 322 2.46 4.88 11.90
CA GLY A 322 3.20 4.66 10.66
C GLY A 322 4.43 3.77 10.86
N GLU A 323 4.37 2.85 11.82
CA GLU A 323 5.43 1.90 12.16
C GLU A 323 5.34 0.66 11.26
N GLY A 324 5.57 0.86 9.97
CA GLY A 324 5.78 -0.19 8.98
C GLY A 324 7.25 -0.56 8.78
#